data_AF-A0A315CEA2-F1
#
_entry.id   AF-A0A315CEA2-F1
#
_cell.length_a   1.000
_cell.length_b   1.000
_cell.length_c   1.000
_cell.angle_alpha   90.00
_cell.angle_beta   90.00
_cell.angle_gamma   90.00
#
_symmetry.space_group_name_H-M   'P 1'
#
loop_
_entity.id
_entity.type
_entity.pdbx_description
1 polymer ?
#
loop_
_entity_poly.entity_id
_entity_poly.type
_entity_poly.pdbx_seq_one_letter_code
_entity_poly.pdbx_strand_id
1 'polypeptide(L)'
;MYKATRDFIKARQQYSKYVVEQVSVKQIDGGKPNDCFNNACDAIDRTKGIKHTSGWIIGKFNKFTNSTEIIQHFWNVDKDGNHFDTTPLIGSEFEYVIDCEINAYGQQNYDNVDSCVASSLLLKNGKFVAVDVGQNGGLVYRNIESLSTNKLFEKDTKGSENDEAFANGRSAISIGEYMNIVMSQDSTFKIAA
;
A
#
# COMPACT_ATOMS: atom_id res chain seq x y z
N MET A 1 -18.06 -3.11 1.07
CA MET A 1 -17.13 -3.78 0.14
C MET A 1 -17.25 -3.22 -1.27
N TYR A 2 -16.20 -2.55 -1.74
CA TYR A 2 -16.06 -2.06 -3.10
C TYR A 2 -15.93 -3.20 -4.12
N LYS A 3 -16.21 -2.90 -5.38
CA LYS A 3 -15.98 -3.85 -6.47
C LYS A 3 -14.49 -4.19 -6.58
N ALA A 4 -13.62 -3.18 -6.51
CA ALA A 4 -12.17 -3.36 -6.54
C ALA A 4 -11.68 -4.30 -5.42
N THR A 5 -12.21 -4.15 -4.20
CA THR A 5 -11.91 -5.03 -3.07
C THR A 5 -12.26 -6.48 -3.36
N ARG A 6 -13.47 -6.76 -3.90
CA ARG A 6 -13.86 -8.13 -4.29
C ARG A 6 -12.97 -8.70 -5.39
N ASP A 7 -12.68 -7.90 -6.40
CA ASP A 7 -11.84 -8.32 -7.54
C ASP A 7 -10.41 -8.63 -7.07
N PHE A 8 -9.86 -7.77 -6.20
CA PHE A 8 -8.55 -7.95 -5.58
C PHE A 8 -8.50 -9.23 -4.76
N ILE A 9 -9.42 -9.43 -3.80
CA ILE A 9 -9.48 -10.64 -2.97
C ILE A 9 -9.52 -11.89 -3.84
N LYS A 10 -10.40 -11.92 -4.86
CA LYS A 10 -10.54 -13.06 -5.78
C LYS A 10 -9.25 -13.34 -6.56
N ALA A 11 -8.56 -12.31 -7.03
CA ALA A 11 -7.32 -12.45 -7.79
C ALA A 11 -6.14 -12.87 -6.89
N ARG A 12 -6.06 -12.30 -5.67
CA ARG A 12 -4.95 -12.51 -4.73
C ARG A 12 -5.05 -13.84 -4.00
N GLN A 13 -6.25 -14.29 -3.62
CA GLN A 13 -6.47 -15.53 -2.86
C GLN A 13 -5.88 -16.78 -3.53
N GLN A 14 -5.79 -16.79 -4.85
CA GLN A 14 -5.19 -17.89 -5.64
C GLN A 14 -3.70 -18.11 -5.33
N TYR A 15 -3.04 -17.09 -4.77
CA TYR A 15 -1.60 -17.06 -4.48
C TYR A 15 -1.31 -16.86 -3.00
N SER A 16 -2.30 -17.07 -2.12
CA SER A 16 -2.15 -17.00 -0.68
C SER A 16 -2.62 -18.31 -0.06
N LYS A 17 -1.80 -18.87 0.82
CA LYS A 17 -2.19 -20.03 1.64
C LYS A 17 -3.08 -19.63 2.83
N TYR A 18 -3.10 -18.35 3.16
CA TYR A 18 -3.97 -17.77 4.18
C TYR A 18 -5.21 -17.16 3.53
N VAL A 19 -6.30 -17.08 4.29
CA VAL A 19 -7.51 -16.37 3.86
C VAL A 19 -7.16 -14.89 3.64
N VAL A 20 -7.55 -14.38 2.48
CA VAL A 20 -7.47 -12.96 2.11
C VAL A 20 -8.89 -12.41 2.21
N GLU A 21 -9.15 -11.53 3.16
CA GLU A 21 -10.50 -11.04 3.44
C GLU A 21 -10.51 -9.59 3.90
N GLN A 22 -11.66 -8.93 3.71
CA GLN A 22 -11.86 -7.59 4.23
C GLN A 22 -12.09 -7.63 5.74
N VAL A 23 -11.40 -6.77 6.48
CA VAL A 23 -11.52 -6.68 7.94
C VAL A 23 -11.96 -5.27 8.35
N SER A 24 -12.76 -5.16 9.41
CA SER A 24 -13.11 -3.87 10.00
C SER A 24 -11.96 -3.40 10.88
N VAL A 25 -11.41 -2.23 10.57
CA VAL A 25 -10.29 -1.63 11.29
C VAL A 25 -10.73 -0.31 11.89
N LYS A 26 -10.50 -0.15 13.19
CA LYS A 26 -10.74 1.13 13.87
C LYS A 26 -9.51 2.02 13.73
N GLN A 27 -9.66 3.17 13.07
CA GLN A 27 -8.62 4.21 13.09
C GLN A 27 -8.61 4.89 14.45
N ILE A 28 -7.47 4.84 15.14
CA ILE A 28 -7.24 5.42 16.47
C ILE A 28 -6.33 6.66 16.39
N ASP A 29 -5.60 6.81 15.29
CA ASP A 29 -4.57 7.84 15.09
C ASP A 29 -3.47 7.78 16.18
N GLY A 30 -2.66 8.84 16.29
CA GLY A 30 -1.59 8.98 17.29
C GLY A 30 -0.19 8.54 16.82
N GLY A 31 -0.09 8.00 15.61
CA GLY A 31 1.16 7.73 14.91
C GLY A 31 1.61 8.88 14.00
N LYS A 32 2.61 8.60 13.16
CA LYS A 32 3.09 9.51 12.12
C LYS A 32 2.41 9.20 10.78
N PRO A 33 1.97 10.22 10.02
CA PRO A 33 1.43 10.00 8.69
C PRO A 33 2.42 9.21 7.84
N ASN A 34 1.92 8.18 7.16
CA ASN A 34 2.69 7.42 6.17
C ASN A 34 3.89 6.65 6.71
N ASP A 35 3.80 6.24 7.97
CA ASP A 35 4.84 5.49 8.68
C ASP A 35 4.24 4.21 9.30
N CYS A 36 3.34 3.55 8.56
CA CYS A 36 2.42 2.54 9.12
C CYS A 36 3.12 1.33 9.75
N PHE A 37 4.25 0.90 9.19
CA PHE A 37 5.05 -0.16 9.78
C PHE A 37 5.60 0.24 11.16
N ASN A 38 6.26 1.39 11.26
CA ASN A 38 6.82 1.87 12.52
C ASN A 38 5.71 2.20 13.52
N ASN A 39 4.60 2.79 13.08
CA ASN A 39 3.43 3.02 13.91
C ASN A 39 2.89 1.72 14.53
N ALA A 40 2.83 0.64 13.75
CA ALA A 40 2.38 -0.66 14.22
C ALA A 40 3.37 -1.30 15.21
N CYS A 41 4.68 -1.13 14.99
CA CYS A 41 5.72 -1.55 15.93
C CYS A 41 5.67 -0.74 17.23
N ASP A 42 5.63 0.59 17.15
CA ASP A 42 5.53 1.49 18.30
C ASP A 42 4.28 1.20 19.15
N ALA A 43 3.18 0.77 18.52
CA ALA A 43 2.00 0.35 19.25
C ALA A 43 2.32 -0.87 20.12
N ILE A 44 2.94 -1.92 19.56
CA ILE A 44 3.32 -3.16 20.27
C ILE A 44 4.20 -2.86 21.47
N ASP A 45 5.20 -1.99 21.29
CA ASP A 45 6.12 -1.62 22.37
C ASP A 45 5.42 -0.91 23.53
N ARG A 46 4.34 -0.18 23.24
CA ARG A 46 3.55 0.56 24.24
C ARG A 46 2.47 -0.28 24.91
N THR A 47 1.98 -1.33 24.26
CA THR A 47 0.79 -2.07 24.72
C THR A 47 1.02 -3.58 24.69
N LYS A 48 0.89 -4.24 25.84
CA LYS A 48 0.99 -5.71 25.91
C LYS A 48 -0.22 -6.38 25.26
N GLY A 49 0.01 -7.50 24.60
CA GLY A 49 -1.05 -8.37 24.08
C GLY A 49 -1.63 -7.94 22.73
N ILE A 50 -0.97 -7.02 22.03
CA ILE A 50 -1.28 -6.69 20.63
C ILE A 50 -0.19 -7.26 19.72
N LYS A 51 -0.55 -7.49 18.46
CA LYS A 51 0.35 -7.94 17.40
C LYS A 51 0.21 -6.98 16.22
N HIS A 52 1.25 -6.84 15.40
CA HIS A 52 1.06 -6.24 14.08
C HIS A 52 0.49 -7.29 13.12
N THR A 53 -0.16 -6.80 12.08
CA THR A 53 -0.58 -7.56 10.91
C THR A 53 -0.33 -6.69 9.67
N SER A 54 -0.47 -7.28 8.48
CA SER A 54 -0.38 -6.52 7.24
C SER A 54 -1.40 -6.99 6.22
N GLY A 55 -1.50 -6.20 5.17
CA GLY A 55 -2.37 -6.45 4.04
C GLY A 55 -2.45 -5.21 3.18
N TRP A 56 -3.67 -4.83 2.80
CA TRP A 56 -3.91 -3.80 1.80
C TRP A 56 -4.97 -2.82 2.27
N ILE A 57 -4.74 -1.53 2.02
CA ILE A 57 -5.81 -0.52 2.03
C ILE A 57 -6.25 -0.29 0.58
N ILE A 58 -7.56 -0.34 0.35
CA ILE A 58 -8.16 -0.22 -0.98
C ILE A 58 -9.06 1.01 -1.01
N GLY A 59 -8.69 1.96 -1.85
CA GLY A 59 -9.42 3.21 -2.00
C GLY A 59 -10.74 3.05 -2.74
N LYS A 60 -11.54 4.11 -2.73
CA LYS A 60 -12.72 4.22 -3.57
C LYS A 60 -12.32 4.36 -5.04
N PHE A 61 -13.18 3.86 -5.93
CA PHE A 61 -13.00 4.06 -7.36
C PHE A 61 -13.01 5.55 -7.75
N ASN A 62 -11.93 6.00 -8.38
CA ASN A 62 -11.78 7.34 -8.91
C ASN A 62 -12.29 7.38 -10.37
N LYS A 63 -13.35 8.16 -10.59
CA LYS A 63 -14.00 8.29 -11.91
C LYS A 63 -13.15 9.07 -12.92
N PHE A 64 -12.31 9.99 -12.45
CA PHE A 64 -11.48 10.83 -13.32
C PHE A 64 -10.33 10.04 -13.92
N THR A 65 -9.68 9.22 -13.10
CA THR A 65 -8.54 8.39 -13.53
C THR A 65 -8.96 6.99 -14.01
N ASN A 66 -10.23 6.64 -13.83
CA ASN A 66 -10.82 5.32 -14.10
C ASN A 66 -10.03 4.19 -13.39
N SER A 67 -9.67 4.42 -12.13
CA SER A 67 -8.79 3.54 -11.39
C SER A 67 -9.15 3.40 -9.90
N THR A 68 -8.53 2.43 -9.24
CA THR A 68 -8.56 2.26 -7.79
C THR A 68 -7.16 1.97 -7.28
N GLU A 69 -6.76 2.66 -6.24
CA GLU A 69 -5.48 2.48 -5.56
C GLU A 69 -5.59 1.39 -4.50
N ILE A 70 -4.56 0.56 -4.43
CA ILE A 70 -4.45 -0.57 -3.52
C ILE A 70 -3.02 -0.54 -2.98
N ILE A 71 -2.84 -0.28 -1.69
CA ILE A 71 -1.54 0.04 -1.10
C ILE A 71 -1.27 -0.95 0.02
N GLN A 72 -0.05 -1.51 0.07
CA GLN A 72 0.32 -2.37 1.19
C GLN A 72 0.34 -1.53 2.47
N HIS A 73 -0.23 -2.08 3.53
CA HIS A 73 -0.37 -1.39 4.80
C HIS A 73 -0.13 -2.31 5.99
N PHE A 74 0.33 -1.72 7.09
CA PHE A 74 0.55 -2.39 8.37
C PHE A 74 -0.32 -1.75 9.46
N TRP A 75 -0.92 -2.58 10.31
CA TRP A 75 -1.75 -2.15 11.42
C TRP A 75 -1.71 -3.19 12.54
N ASN A 76 -2.55 -3.08 13.56
CA ASN A 76 -2.51 -3.94 14.73
C ASN A 76 -3.79 -4.75 14.93
N VAL A 77 -3.65 -5.86 15.66
CA VAL A 77 -4.75 -6.67 16.18
C VAL A 77 -4.55 -6.88 17.68
N ASP A 78 -5.61 -6.72 18.46
CA ASP A 78 -5.58 -6.99 19.89
C ASP A 78 -5.79 -8.48 20.21
N LYS A 79 -5.73 -8.82 21.50
CA LYS A 79 -5.93 -10.19 22.01
C LYS A 79 -7.31 -10.79 21.71
N ASP A 80 -8.31 -9.94 21.48
CA ASP A 80 -9.70 -10.32 21.24
C ASP A 80 -9.99 -10.41 19.72
N GLY A 81 -8.98 -10.12 18.87
CA GLY A 81 -9.08 -10.16 17.43
C GLY A 81 -9.58 -8.86 16.80
N ASN A 82 -9.73 -7.78 17.57
CA ASN A 82 -10.16 -6.50 17.01
C ASN A 82 -8.98 -5.82 16.31
N HIS A 83 -9.23 -5.33 15.10
CA HIS A 83 -8.21 -4.60 14.35
C HIS A 83 -8.28 -3.10 14.62
N PHE A 84 -7.11 -2.48 14.73
CA PHE A 84 -6.98 -1.04 14.84
C PHE A 84 -5.71 -0.53 14.14
N ASP A 85 -5.73 0.74 13.77
CA ASP A 85 -4.63 1.41 13.07
C ASP A 85 -4.35 2.76 13.71
N THR A 86 -3.09 3.01 14.01
CA THR A 86 -2.60 4.26 14.63
C THR A 86 -2.07 5.24 13.58
N THR A 87 -2.01 4.85 12.31
CA THR A 87 -1.56 5.72 11.22
C THR A 87 -2.62 6.77 10.93
N PRO A 88 -2.31 8.06 11.07
CA PRO A 88 -3.27 9.12 10.81
C PRO A 88 -3.42 9.37 9.31
N LEU A 89 -4.52 10.04 8.94
CA LEU A 89 -4.80 10.54 7.58
C LEU A 89 -4.96 9.46 6.50
N ILE A 90 -5.28 8.22 6.88
CA ILE A 90 -5.63 7.17 5.91
C ILE A 90 -6.94 7.51 5.20
N GLY A 91 -7.90 8.10 5.91
CA GLY A 91 -9.23 8.40 5.38
C GLY A 91 -10.22 7.27 5.65
N SER A 92 -11.49 7.65 5.81
CA SER A 92 -12.60 6.73 6.12
C SER A 92 -13.09 5.94 4.89
N GLU A 93 -12.62 6.34 3.71
CA GLU A 93 -12.99 5.81 2.40
C GLU A 93 -12.14 4.61 1.95
N PHE A 94 -11.26 4.10 2.82
CA PHE A 94 -10.44 2.93 2.53
C PHE A 94 -11.01 1.67 3.19
N GLU A 95 -11.01 0.58 2.44
CA GLU A 95 -11.31 -0.75 2.97
C GLU A 95 -10.00 -1.50 3.25
N TYR A 96 -9.90 -2.12 4.42
CA TYR A 96 -8.75 -2.90 4.83
C TYR A 96 -8.96 -4.36 4.46
N VAL A 97 -7.96 -4.97 3.81
CA VAL A 97 -7.94 -6.38 3.46
C VAL A 97 -6.72 -7.03 4.10
N ILE A 98 -6.92 -8.02 4.95
CA ILE A 98 -5.83 -8.78 5.56
C ILE A 98 -5.21 -9.73 4.53
N ASP A 99 -3.88 -9.80 4.51
CA ASP A 99 -3.11 -10.71 3.67
C ASP A 99 -1.84 -11.13 4.42
N CYS A 100 -1.94 -12.23 5.18
CA CYS A 100 -0.82 -12.70 6.00
C CYS A 100 0.34 -13.24 5.16
N GLU A 101 0.09 -13.64 3.91
CA GLU A 101 1.13 -14.21 3.05
C GLU A 101 2.16 -13.15 2.64
N ILE A 102 1.73 -11.91 2.37
CA ILE A 102 2.69 -10.83 2.06
C ILE A 102 3.57 -10.48 3.27
N ASN A 103 3.02 -10.51 4.49
CA ASN A 103 3.80 -10.29 5.71
C ASN A 103 4.86 -11.38 5.87
N ALA A 104 4.40 -12.64 5.79
CA ALA A 104 5.24 -13.81 5.98
C ALA A 104 6.38 -13.82 4.96
N TYR A 105 6.08 -13.51 3.70
CA TYR A 105 7.10 -13.46 2.64
C TYR A 105 8.13 -12.36 2.88
N GLY A 106 7.69 -11.13 3.20
CA GLY A 106 8.60 -10.02 3.48
C GLY A 106 9.53 -10.28 4.66
N GLN A 107 9.05 -10.97 5.70
CA GLN A 107 9.88 -11.36 6.85
C GLN A 107 10.83 -12.52 6.52
N GLN A 108 10.37 -13.54 5.80
CA GLN A 108 11.18 -14.73 5.47
C GLN A 108 12.28 -14.44 4.46
N ASN A 109 12.08 -13.44 3.60
CA ASN A 109 13.00 -13.07 2.55
C ASN A 109 13.68 -11.73 2.84
N TYR A 110 13.68 -11.25 4.08
CA TYR A 110 14.18 -9.93 4.46
C TYR A 110 15.59 -9.64 3.91
N ASP A 111 16.50 -10.62 3.96
CA ASP A 111 17.87 -10.49 3.44
C ASP A 111 17.98 -10.51 1.90
N ASN A 112 16.90 -10.93 1.21
CA ASN A 112 16.85 -11.16 -0.23
C ASN A 112 15.92 -10.20 -0.99
N VAL A 113 15.22 -9.30 -0.29
CA VAL A 113 14.35 -8.28 -0.89
C VAL A 113 14.83 -6.89 -0.52
N ASP A 114 14.75 -5.96 -1.47
CA ASP A 114 15.13 -4.56 -1.24
C ASP A 114 14.25 -3.89 -0.17
N SER A 115 13.04 -4.41 0.03
CA SER A 115 12.08 -3.92 1.02
C SER A 115 11.11 -5.03 1.44
N CYS A 116 10.71 -5.03 2.71
CA CYS A 116 9.59 -5.84 3.20
C CYS A 116 8.22 -5.34 2.71
N VAL A 117 8.22 -4.29 1.87
CA VAL A 117 7.06 -3.68 1.23
C VAL A 117 7.03 -4.07 -0.26
N ALA A 118 6.00 -4.83 -0.62
CA ALA A 118 5.59 -5.11 -1.98
C ALA A 118 5.25 -3.83 -2.75
N SER A 119 5.22 -3.92 -4.08
CA SER A 119 4.71 -2.84 -4.93
C SER A 119 3.26 -2.51 -4.56
N SER A 120 2.94 -1.22 -4.55
CA SER A 120 1.54 -0.78 -4.57
C SER A 120 0.89 -1.22 -5.88
N LEU A 121 -0.44 -1.19 -5.93
CA LEU A 121 -1.20 -1.62 -7.09
C LEU A 121 -2.18 -0.53 -7.54
N LEU A 122 -2.31 -0.39 -8.85
CA LEU A 122 -3.36 0.37 -9.49
C LEU A 122 -4.27 -0.59 -10.26
N LEU A 123 -5.53 -0.71 -9.86
CA LEU A 123 -6.55 -1.39 -10.63
C LEU A 123 -7.14 -0.41 -11.65
N LYS A 124 -6.78 -0.56 -12.93
CA LYS A 124 -7.22 0.33 -14.02
C LYS A 124 -7.73 -0.50 -15.18
N ASN A 125 -8.90 -0.16 -15.71
CA ASN A 125 -9.53 -0.89 -16.82
C ASN A 125 -9.63 -2.42 -16.57
N GLY A 126 -9.84 -2.83 -15.31
CA GLY A 126 -9.93 -4.24 -14.93
C GLY A 126 -8.60 -5.00 -14.89
N LYS A 127 -7.46 -4.31 -15.01
CA LYS A 127 -6.11 -4.89 -14.91
C LYS A 127 -5.36 -4.31 -13.72
N PHE A 128 -4.58 -5.14 -13.05
CA PHE A 128 -3.66 -4.70 -12.00
C PHE A 128 -2.33 -4.28 -12.61
N VAL A 129 -1.83 -3.14 -12.15
CA VAL A 129 -0.52 -2.60 -12.51
C VAL A 129 0.24 -2.40 -11.20
N ALA A 130 1.47 -2.94 -11.10
CA ALA A 130 2.34 -2.66 -9.97
C ALA A 130 2.91 -1.24 -10.08
N VAL A 131 2.96 -0.54 -8.96
CA VAL A 131 3.43 0.83 -8.85
C VAL A 131 4.50 0.88 -7.77
N ASP A 132 5.67 1.36 -8.15
CA ASP A 132 6.84 1.54 -7.30
C ASP A 132 7.36 2.96 -7.42
N VAL A 133 8.19 3.38 -6.45
CA VAL A 133 8.98 4.59 -6.55
C VAL A 133 10.31 4.25 -7.20
N GLY A 134 10.59 4.87 -8.35
CA GLY A 134 11.85 4.74 -9.06
C GLY A 134 13.01 5.50 -8.39
N GLN A 135 14.22 5.31 -8.89
CA GLN A 135 15.43 5.90 -8.31
C GLN A 135 15.43 7.45 -8.33
N ASN A 136 14.70 8.06 -9.26
CA ASN A 136 14.53 9.50 -9.36
C ASN A 136 13.37 10.04 -8.50
N GLY A 137 12.71 9.19 -7.71
CA GLY A 137 11.50 9.53 -6.96
C GLY A 137 10.21 9.52 -7.80
N GLY A 138 10.31 9.31 -9.11
CA GLY A 138 9.14 9.17 -9.99
C GLY A 138 8.40 7.86 -9.78
N LEU A 139 7.16 7.78 -10.26
CA LEU A 139 6.38 6.54 -10.21
C LEU A 139 6.72 5.64 -11.40
N VAL A 140 7.06 4.38 -11.11
CA VAL A 140 7.31 3.35 -12.10
C VAL A 140 6.13 2.39 -12.12
N TYR A 141 5.57 2.17 -13.31
CA TYR A 141 4.40 1.32 -13.53
C TYR A 141 4.80 0.06 -14.27
N ARG A 142 4.58 -1.10 -13.64
CA ARG A 142 4.86 -2.41 -14.25
C ARG A 142 3.58 -3.17 -14.50
N ASN A 143 3.40 -3.62 -15.73
CA ASN A 143 2.33 -4.57 -16.04
C ASN A 143 2.66 -5.91 -15.37
N ILE A 144 1.72 -6.41 -14.56
CA ILE A 144 1.84 -7.70 -13.90
C ILE A 144 0.75 -8.64 -14.40
N GLU A 145 1.12 -9.89 -14.64
CA GLU A 145 0.18 -10.91 -15.13
C GLU A 145 -0.57 -11.60 -13.98
N SER A 146 -0.08 -11.48 -12.75
CA SER A 146 -0.66 -12.10 -11.57
C SER A 146 -0.37 -11.30 -10.29
N LEU A 147 -1.15 -11.57 -9.25
CA LEU A 147 -0.91 -11.10 -7.88
C LEU A 147 -0.16 -12.16 -7.05
N SER A 148 0.76 -12.90 -7.70
CA SER A 148 1.63 -13.83 -6.99
C SER A 148 2.65 -13.06 -6.15
N THR A 149 2.97 -13.59 -4.96
CA THR A 149 3.83 -12.88 -4.00
C THR A 149 5.17 -12.48 -4.62
N ASN A 150 5.83 -13.38 -5.36
CA ASN A 150 7.09 -13.06 -6.04
C ASN A 150 6.97 -11.88 -7.02
N LYS A 151 5.86 -11.75 -7.74
CA LYS A 151 5.62 -10.64 -8.68
C LYS A 151 5.33 -9.31 -7.99
N LEU A 152 4.71 -9.37 -6.82
CA LEU A 152 4.45 -8.19 -5.99
C LEU A 152 5.73 -7.65 -5.32
N PHE A 153 6.74 -8.50 -5.10
CA PHE A 153 8.04 -8.08 -4.55
C PHE A 153 9.13 -7.85 -5.61
N GLU A 154 8.86 -8.16 -6.88
CA GLU A 154 9.75 -7.84 -7.99
C GLU A 154 9.86 -6.31 -8.15
N LYS A 155 11.07 -5.75 -8.06
CA LYS A 155 11.32 -4.32 -8.29
C LYS A 155 11.96 -4.12 -9.66
N ASP A 156 11.58 -3.07 -10.39
CA ASP A 156 12.32 -2.68 -11.59
C ASP A 156 13.63 -2.03 -11.16
N THR A 157 14.72 -2.80 -11.16
CA THR A 157 16.06 -2.29 -10.86
C THR A 157 16.75 -1.72 -12.10
N LYS A 158 16.12 -1.80 -13.27
CA LYS A 158 16.66 -1.28 -14.53
C LYS A 158 15.89 -0.02 -14.92
N GLY A 159 16.49 1.14 -14.66
CA GLY A 159 16.04 2.38 -15.28
C GLY A 159 15.99 2.18 -16.80
N SER A 160 14.80 2.26 -17.39
CA SER A 160 14.70 2.43 -18.83
C SER A 160 15.36 3.75 -19.19
N GLU A 161 16.43 3.70 -19.99
CA GLU A 161 17.28 4.82 -20.42
C GLU A 161 16.57 5.89 -21.28
N ASN A 162 15.26 6.13 -21.09
CA ASN A 162 14.48 7.03 -21.96
C ASN A 162 13.74 8.16 -21.26
N ASP A 163 13.96 8.42 -19.97
CA ASP A 163 13.35 9.57 -19.30
C ASP A 163 14.42 10.51 -18.71
N GLU A 164 15.16 11.18 -19.60
CA GLU A 164 15.87 12.42 -19.28
C GLU A 164 14.85 13.54 -19.06
N ALA A 165 14.30 13.65 -17.85
CA ALA A 165 13.90 14.93 -17.28
C ALA A 165 13.68 14.77 -15.78
N PHE A 166 14.14 15.78 -15.03
CA PHE A 166 13.90 15.97 -13.59
C PHE A 166 14.85 15.22 -12.64
N ALA A 167 16.15 15.43 -12.83
CA ALA A 167 17.11 15.32 -11.74
C ALA A 167 17.09 16.63 -10.92
N ASN A 168 16.69 16.56 -9.66
CA ASN A 168 17.33 17.26 -8.54
C ASN A 168 16.83 16.67 -7.22
N GLY A 169 17.78 16.21 -6.41
CA GLY A 169 17.57 15.15 -5.43
C GLY A 169 16.74 15.50 -4.21
N ARG A 170 16.20 14.43 -3.60
CA ARG A 170 15.97 14.23 -2.17
C ARG A 170 15.60 12.75 -1.95
N SER A 171 15.88 12.31 -0.72
CA SER A 171 15.74 10.97 -0.16
C SER A 171 14.46 10.21 -0.53
N ALA A 172 14.54 8.87 -0.49
CA ALA A 172 13.45 7.91 -0.58
C ALA A 172 12.07 8.51 -0.21
N ILE A 173 11.25 8.66 -1.24
CA ILE A 173 9.88 9.16 -1.14
C ILE A 173 9.09 8.16 -0.31
N SER A 174 8.80 8.53 0.94
CA SER A 174 7.89 7.80 1.82
C SER A 174 6.55 7.63 1.09
N ILE A 175 5.80 6.56 1.41
CA ILE A 175 4.41 6.35 0.96
C ILE A 175 3.54 7.62 1.16
N GLY A 176 3.99 8.54 2.01
CA GLY A 176 3.38 9.83 2.26
C GLY A 176 3.65 10.93 1.28
N GLU A 177 4.78 10.90 0.60
CA GLU A 177 4.97 11.75 -0.55
C GLU A 177 4.19 11.20 -1.76
N TYR A 178 3.98 9.87 -1.87
CA TYR A 178 3.02 9.30 -2.83
C TYR A 178 1.59 9.76 -2.55
N MET A 179 1.11 9.65 -1.30
CA MET A 179 -0.21 10.16 -0.91
C MET A 179 -0.32 11.68 -1.05
N ASN A 180 0.72 12.45 -0.70
CA ASN A 180 0.70 13.91 -0.90
C ASN A 180 0.73 14.30 -2.39
N ILE A 181 1.45 13.58 -3.25
CA ILE A 181 1.44 13.82 -4.71
C ILE A 181 0.07 13.50 -5.30
N VAL A 182 -0.54 12.39 -4.89
CA VAL A 182 -1.90 12.01 -5.34
C VAL A 182 -2.96 12.97 -4.81
N MET A 183 -2.88 13.39 -3.54
CA MET A 183 -3.86 14.30 -2.93
C MET A 183 -3.64 15.79 -3.30
N SER A 184 -2.42 16.21 -3.63
CA SER A 184 -2.14 17.61 -4.03
C SER A 184 -2.60 17.93 -5.45
N GLN A 185 -2.70 16.93 -6.34
CA GLN A 185 -3.25 17.10 -7.69
C GLN A 185 -4.76 17.41 -7.70
N ASP A 186 -5.47 17.24 -6.58
CA ASP A 186 -6.89 17.58 -6.44
C ASP A 186 -7.12 19.00 -5.86
N SER A 187 -6.06 19.74 -5.53
CA SER A 187 -6.15 21.06 -4.88
C SER A 187 -5.67 22.26 -5.71
N THR A 188 -5.07 22.04 -6.89
CA THR A 188 -4.58 23.12 -7.76
C THR A 188 -5.51 23.43 -8.94
N PHE A 189 -6.80 23.63 -8.68
CA PHE A 189 -7.67 24.39 -9.62
C PHE A 189 -8.82 25.11 -8.91
N LYS A 190 -8.49 25.90 -7.87
CA LYS A 190 -9.30 27.07 -7.50
C LYS A 190 -8.38 28.19 -7.06
N ILE A 191 -8.11 29.13 -7.97
CA ILE A 191 -8.35 30.58 -7.84
C ILE A 191 -8.06 31.17 -9.23
N ALA A 192 -9.13 31.51 -9.95
CA ALA A 192 -9.15 32.63 -10.87
C ALA A 192 -10.54 33.25 -10.70
N ALA A 193 -10.59 34.25 -9.83
CA ALA A 193 -11.53 35.36 -9.93
C ALA A 193 -10.70 36.58 -10.33
#